data_AF-A0A7K2BYT0-F1
#
_entry.id   AF-A0A7K2BYT0-F1
#
_cell.length_a   1.000
_cell.length_b   1.000
_cell.length_c   1.000
_cell.angle_alpha   90.00
_cell.angle_beta   90.00
_cell.angle_gamma   90.00
#
_symmetry.space_group_name_H-M   'P 1'
#
loop_
_entity.id
_entity.type
_entity.pdbx_description
1 polymer ?
#
loop_
_entity_poly.entity_id
_entity_poly.type
_entity_poly.pdbx_seq_one_letter_code
_entity_poly.pdbx_strand_id
1 'polypeptide(L)'
;MPPGHANAIFITDANALVAPFDEEAIDAIEVFEEVARQGGFAFWNHPAWTSQRSDGIAALEDMHRELIAANLLQGIEVVNQFNYSDEALEIALAHNLAILGTSDVHGLVDWDFEVAQGGHRPVTLVFAEERTAEGIHEGLRARRTIAWHRNTLIGRESEILPLLNASITVAGAEFRGGTSVLEVQLENHSDARFILRNTSEWRFHDDIDIIEVSPHTTTTFELKTLEQEDPYLISFEVLNAVTAPNTHPEITLTVSTDD
;
A
#
# COMPACT_ATOMS: atom_id res chain seq x y z
N MET A 1 -9.58 1.75 -25.79
CA MET A 1 -10.75 2.66 -25.77
C MET A 1 -11.05 2.98 -24.31
N PRO A 2 -11.34 4.23 -23.95
CA PRO A 2 -11.79 4.57 -22.60
C PRO A 2 -13.06 3.79 -22.21
N PRO A 3 -13.24 3.44 -20.92
CA PRO A 3 -12.31 3.69 -19.81
C PRO A 3 -11.20 2.61 -19.67
N GLY A 4 -11.01 1.77 -20.69
CA GLY A 4 -10.15 0.59 -20.58
C GLY A 4 -10.89 -0.55 -19.87
N HIS A 5 -10.26 -1.17 -18.88
CA HIS A 5 -10.89 -2.20 -18.05
C HIS A 5 -11.21 -1.66 -16.66
N ALA A 6 -12.33 -2.08 -16.11
CA ALA A 6 -12.72 -1.77 -14.74
C ALA A 6 -13.36 -2.99 -14.10
N ASN A 7 -13.21 -3.11 -12.79
CA ASN A 7 -13.89 -4.11 -12.00
C ASN A 7 -15.07 -3.48 -11.28
N ALA A 8 -16.17 -4.22 -11.22
CA ALA A 8 -17.33 -3.92 -10.39
C ALA A 8 -17.49 -5.01 -9.33
N ILE A 9 -17.33 -4.63 -8.06
CA ILE A 9 -17.48 -5.54 -6.92
C ILE A 9 -18.63 -5.08 -6.01
N PHE A 10 -19.12 -5.96 -5.13
CA PHE A 10 -20.32 -5.74 -4.31
C PHE A 10 -21.61 -5.49 -5.12
N ILE A 11 -21.62 -5.88 -6.39
CA ILE A 11 -22.83 -5.90 -7.22
C ILE A 11 -23.72 -7.10 -6.85
N THR A 12 -24.99 -7.00 -7.20
CA THR A 12 -26.03 -8.01 -6.93
C THR A 12 -26.45 -8.79 -8.19
N ASP A 13 -26.27 -8.22 -9.38
CA ASP A 13 -26.54 -8.86 -10.66
C ASP A 13 -25.51 -8.42 -11.71
N ALA A 14 -24.63 -9.34 -12.08
CA ALA A 14 -23.61 -9.11 -13.10
C ALA A 14 -24.18 -9.14 -14.52
N ASN A 15 -25.33 -9.78 -14.76
CA ASN A 15 -25.92 -9.83 -16.10
C ASN A 15 -26.39 -8.45 -16.56
N ALA A 16 -26.79 -7.59 -15.61
CA ALA A 16 -27.18 -6.21 -15.87
C ALA A 16 -26.02 -5.34 -16.42
N LEU A 17 -24.77 -5.81 -16.34
CA LEU A 17 -23.59 -5.08 -16.83
C LEU A 17 -23.16 -5.49 -18.24
N VAL A 18 -23.86 -6.45 -18.87
CA VAL A 18 -23.47 -7.03 -20.15
C VAL A 18 -24.57 -6.80 -21.17
N ALA A 19 -24.20 -6.37 -22.37
CA ALA A 19 -25.13 -6.28 -23.49
C ALA A 19 -25.75 -7.66 -23.76
N PRO A 20 -27.06 -7.76 -24.05
CA PRO A 20 -27.63 -8.94 -24.65
C PRO A 20 -26.81 -9.39 -25.86
N PHE A 21 -26.73 -10.70 -26.09
CA PHE A 21 -25.87 -11.30 -27.11
C PHE A 21 -26.13 -10.81 -28.55
N ASP A 22 -27.30 -10.21 -28.78
CA ASP A 22 -27.82 -9.72 -30.05
C ASP A 22 -27.93 -8.19 -30.14
N GLU A 23 -27.46 -7.45 -29.13
CA GLU A 23 -27.48 -5.99 -29.10
C GLU A 23 -26.09 -5.36 -29.24
N GLU A 24 -26.04 -4.07 -29.60
CA GLU A 24 -24.80 -3.29 -29.56
C GLU A 24 -24.25 -3.23 -28.13
N ALA A 25 -22.94 -3.01 -28.00
CA ALA A 25 -22.30 -2.90 -26.69
C ALA A 25 -22.98 -1.81 -25.83
N ILE A 26 -23.27 -2.12 -24.56
CA ILE A 26 -23.80 -1.13 -23.60
C ILE A 26 -22.78 -0.01 -23.47
N ASP A 27 -23.26 1.23 -23.40
CA ASP A 27 -22.42 2.39 -23.15
C ASP A 27 -21.69 2.23 -21.80
N ALA A 28 -20.39 2.54 -21.78
CA ALA A 28 -19.60 2.35 -20.56
C ALA A 28 -20.16 3.16 -19.39
N ILE A 29 -20.63 4.40 -19.61
CA ILE A 29 -21.22 5.21 -18.54
C ILE A 29 -22.45 4.52 -17.96
N GLU A 30 -23.34 3.98 -18.80
CA GLU A 30 -24.53 3.24 -18.35
C GLU A 30 -24.15 2.03 -17.48
N VAL A 31 -23.08 1.30 -17.84
CA VAL A 31 -22.58 0.18 -17.01
C VAL A 31 -22.14 0.68 -15.63
N PHE A 32 -21.40 1.78 -15.55
CA PHE A 32 -20.95 2.36 -14.28
C PHE A 32 -22.11 2.91 -13.43
N GLU A 33 -23.11 3.53 -14.06
CA GLU A 33 -24.35 3.95 -13.40
C GLU A 33 -25.13 2.75 -12.83
N GLU A 34 -25.17 1.63 -13.56
CA GLU A 34 -25.80 0.40 -13.09
C GLU A 34 -25.06 -0.19 -11.88
N VAL A 35 -23.72 -0.19 -11.90
CA VAL A 35 -22.92 -0.58 -10.72
C VAL A 35 -23.29 0.29 -9.51
N ALA A 36 -23.37 1.60 -9.69
CA ALA A 36 -23.75 2.53 -8.63
C ALA A 36 -25.20 2.29 -8.15
N ARG A 37 -26.14 2.00 -9.06
CA ARG A 37 -27.54 1.67 -8.73
C ARG A 37 -27.65 0.42 -7.86
N GLN A 38 -26.82 -0.58 -8.11
CA GLN A 38 -26.72 -1.78 -7.29
C GLN A 38 -26.00 -1.54 -5.96
N GLY A 39 -25.45 -0.34 -5.76
CA GLY A 39 -24.63 0.00 -4.61
C GLY A 39 -23.30 -0.73 -4.63
N GLY A 40 -22.75 -1.05 -5.81
CA GLY A 40 -21.43 -1.66 -5.94
C GLY A 40 -20.28 -0.69 -5.68
N PHE A 41 -19.07 -1.15 -5.99
CA PHE A 41 -17.84 -0.40 -5.97
C PHE A 41 -17.07 -0.65 -7.27
N ALA A 42 -16.85 0.41 -8.06
CA ALA A 42 -16.13 0.32 -9.33
C ALA A 42 -14.71 0.91 -9.22
N PHE A 43 -13.73 0.23 -9.79
CA PHE A 43 -12.35 0.71 -9.85
C PHE A 43 -11.69 0.44 -11.20
N TRP A 44 -10.73 1.29 -11.56
CA TRP A 44 -10.03 1.25 -12.84
C TRP A 44 -8.85 0.28 -12.77
N ASN A 45 -8.80 -0.66 -13.70
CA ASN A 45 -7.80 -1.72 -13.69
C ASN A 45 -6.58 -1.32 -14.51
N HIS A 46 -5.40 -1.72 -14.02
CA HIS A 46 -4.10 -1.71 -14.72
C HIS A 46 -3.92 -0.54 -15.72
N PRO A 47 -4.02 0.73 -15.27
CA PRO A 47 -4.06 1.90 -16.17
C PRO A 47 -2.78 2.10 -17.00
N ALA A 48 -1.67 1.52 -16.55
CA ALA A 48 -0.37 1.49 -17.22
C ALA A 48 -0.18 0.29 -18.17
N TRP A 49 -1.21 -0.53 -18.40
CA TRP A 49 -1.07 -1.76 -19.19
C TRP A 49 -0.73 -1.45 -20.65
N THR A 50 0.44 -1.90 -21.09
CA THR A 50 1.05 -1.49 -22.36
C THR A 50 0.27 -1.91 -23.61
N SER A 51 -0.63 -2.89 -23.49
CA SER A 51 -1.53 -3.29 -24.59
C SER A 51 -2.66 -2.29 -24.84
N GLN A 52 -3.00 -1.46 -23.85
CA GLN A 52 -3.98 -0.37 -23.97
C GLN A 52 -3.31 1.01 -24.00
N ARG A 53 -2.09 1.15 -23.46
CA ARG A 53 -1.28 2.37 -23.49
C ARG A 53 0.18 2.08 -23.78
N SER A 54 0.61 2.27 -25.02
CA SER A 54 1.94 1.85 -25.48
C SER A 54 3.13 2.54 -24.79
N ASP A 55 2.92 3.71 -24.19
CA ASP A 55 3.95 4.43 -23.41
C ASP A 55 4.02 3.97 -21.94
N GLY A 56 3.06 3.18 -21.47
CA GLY A 56 2.98 2.67 -20.09
C GLY A 56 2.64 3.74 -19.04
N ILE A 57 2.35 4.98 -19.45
CA ILE A 57 2.07 6.09 -18.54
C ILE A 57 0.58 6.07 -18.23
N ALA A 58 0.14 5.93 -16.98
CA ALA A 58 -1.27 6.08 -16.65
C ALA A 58 -1.70 7.56 -16.79
N ALA A 59 -2.80 7.84 -17.49
CA ALA A 59 -3.36 9.19 -17.53
C ALA A 59 -4.88 9.18 -17.76
N LEU A 60 -5.55 10.17 -17.16
CA LEU A 60 -6.99 10.34 -17.29
C LEU A 60 -7.37 10.94 -18.65
N GLU A 61 -8.18 10.19 -19.38
CA GLU A 61 -9.01 10.69 -20.49
C GLU A 61 -10.34 11.26 -20.01
N ASP A 62 -11.07 11.97 -20.89
CA ASP A 62 -12.29 12.72 -20.54
C ASP A 62 -13.35 11.85 -19.84
N MET A 63 -13.57 10.62 -20.32
CA MET A 63 -14.51 9.67 -19.71
C MET A 63 -14.13 9.32 -18.26
N HIS A 64 -12.84 9.15 -17.95
CA HIS A 64 -12.42 8.88 -16.57
C HIS A 64 -12.73 10.07 -15.67
N ARG A 65 -12.53 11.31 -16.18
CA ARG A 65 -12.83 12.53 -15.42
C ARG A 65 -14.32 12.67 -15.14
N GLU A 66 -15.16 12.31 -16.12
CA GLU A 66 -16.61 12.27 -15.98
C GLU A 66 -17.04 11.25 -14.92
N LEU A 67 -16.56 10.00 -15.01
CA LEU A 67 -16.86 8.95 -14.03
C LEU A 67 -16.42 9.31 -12.61
N ILE A 68 -15.24 9.92 -12.45
CA ILE A 68 -14.75 10.40 -11.15
C ILE A 68 -15.63 11.54 -10.62
N ALA A 69 -15.96 12.52 -11.47
CA ALA A 69 -16.79 13.67 -11.08
C ALA A 69 -18.21 13.25 -10.68
N ALA A 70 -18.74 12.19 -11.30
CA ALA A 70 -20.02 11.58 -10.96
C ALA A 70 -19.95 10.60 -9.76
N ASN A 71 -18.76 10.39 -9.17
CA ASN A 71 -18.51 9.39 -8.12
C ASN A 71 -18.89 7.95 -8.53
N LEU A 72 -18.79 7.67 -9.84
CA LEU A 72 -19.01 6.35 -10.42
C LEU A 72 -17.73 5.52 -10.46
N LEU A 73 -16.57 6.16 -10.58
CA LEU A 73 -15.26 5.52 -10.44
C LEU A 73 -14.65 5.86 -9.06
N GLN A 74 -14.49 4.85 -8.21
CA GLN A 74 -14.22 5.04 -6.78
C GLN A 74 -12.82 4.56 -6.35
N GLY A 75 -12.15 3.78 -7.20
CA GLY A 75 -10.82 3.26 -6.96
C GLY A 75 -9.98 3.15 -8.24
N ILE A 76 -8.70 2.89 -8.05
CA ILE A 76 -7.75 2.66 -9.14
C ILE A 76 -6.70 1.64 -8.67
N GLU A 77 -6.34 0.72 -9.56
CA GLU A 77 -5.19 -0.15 -9.36
C GLU A 77 -3.90 0.64 -9.54
N VAL A 78 -3.16 0.82 -8.44
CA VAL A 78 -1.76 1.30 -8.48
C VAL A 78 -0.79 0.13 -8.66
N VAL A 79 -1.25 -1.08 -8.32
CA VAL A 79 -0.56 -2.33 -8.59
C VAL A 79 -1.49 -3.31 -9.28
N ASN A 80 -1.01 -3.91 -10.37
CA ASN A 80 -1.63 -5.08 -10.99
C ASN A 80 -0.54 -6.10 -11.32
N GLN A 81 -0.72 -7.36 -10.88
CA GLN A 81 0.27 -8.44 -11.00
C GLN A 81 1.66 -8.05 -10.47
N PHE A 82 2.55 -7.65 -11.36
CA PHE A 82 3.95 -7.32 -11.10
C PHE A 82 4.28 -5.84 -11.31
N ASN A 83 3.30 -5.05 -11.74
CA ASN A 83 3.50 -3.68 -12.18
C ASN A 83 2.96 -2.72 -11.13
N TYR A 84 3.81 -1.82 -10.67
CA TYR A 84 3.45 -0.62 -9.92
C TYR A 84 3.48 0.58 -10.88
N SER A 85 2.53 1.52 -10.74
CA SER A 85 2.51 2.78 -11.49
C SER A 85 2.48 3.98 -10.55
N ASP A 86 3.52 4.81 -10.64
CA ASP A 86 3.60 6.09 -9.96
C ASP A 86 2.47 7.03 -10.40
N GLU A 87 2.16 7.04 -11.71
CA GLU A 87 1.11 7.90 -12.26
C GLU A 87 -0.28 7.49 -11.77
N ALA A 88 -0.53 6.18 -11.61
CA ALA A 88 -1.77 5.68 -11.02
C ALA A 88 -1.90 6.11 -9.54
N LEU A 89 -0.80 6.09 -8.79
CA LEU A 89 -0.78 6.59 -7.41
C LEU A 89 -1.04 8.10 -7.36
N GLU A 90 -0.39 8.88 -8.23
CA GLU A 90 -0.64 10.32 -8.38
C GLU A 90 -2.11 10.61 -8.68
N ILE A 91 -2.71 9.89 -9.64
CA ILE A 91 -4.13 10.00 -9.97
C ILE A 91 -5.01 9.66 -8.76
N ALA A 92 -4.69 8.58 -8.05
CA ALA A 92 -5.45 8.16 -6.86
C ALA A 92 -5.45 9.25 -5.78
N LEU A 93 -4.29 9.85 -5.54
CA LEU A 93 -4.12 10.91 -4.55
C LEU A 93 -4.85 12.19 -4.99
N ALA A 94 -4.65 12.64 -6.23
CA ALA A 94 -5.23 13.88 -6.77
C ALA A 94 -6.76 13.83 -6.87
N HIS A 95 -7.33 12.67 -7.16
CA HIS A 95 -8.77 12.49 -7.36
C HIS A 95 -9.47 11.79 -6.20
N ASN A 96 -8.79 11.62 -5.07
CA ASN A 96 -9.32 10.98 -3.86
C ASN A 96 -9.95 9.59 -4.17
N LEU A 97 -9.27 8.77 -4.97
CA LEU A 97 -9.67 7.40 -5.25
C LEU A 97 -9.07 6.45 -4.21
N ALA A 98 -9.69 5.29 -4.04
CA ALA A 98 -9.10 4.20 -3.27
C ALA A 98 -7.88 3.65 -4.02
N ILE A 99 -6.83 3.30 -3.26
CA ILE A 99 -5.60 2.72 -3.79
C ILE A 99 -5.74 1.19 -3.73
N LEU A 100 -5.68 0.52 -4.88
CA LEU A 100 -5.82 -0.94 -4.95
C LEU A 100 -4.56 -1.60 -5.52
N GLY A 101 -4.30 -2.80 -5.00
CA GLY A 101 -3.35 -3.77 -5.53
C GLY A 101 -4.05 -5.10 -5.75
N THR A 102 -4.01 -5.62 -6.98
CA THR A 102 -4.66 -6.90 -7.31
C THR A 102 -3.75 -7.81 -8.12
N SER A 103 -4.02 -9.11 -8.04
CA SER A 103 -3.20 -10.14 -8.67
C SER A 103 -3.52 -10.38 -10.12
N ASP A 104 -4.73 -10.02 -10.57
CA ASP A 104 -5.26 -10.30 -11.92
C ASP A 104 -4.83 -11.69 -12.46
N VAL A 105 -5.07 -12.70 -11.62
CA VAL A 105 -4.48 -14.03 -11.80
C VAL A 105 -5.29 -14.82 -12.81
N HIS A 106 -4.60 -15.35 -13.83
CA HIS A 106 -5.21 -16.15 -14.90
C HIS A 106 -4.78 -17.64 -14.84
N GLY A 107 -3.70 -17.93 -14.11
CA GLY A 107 -3.15 -19.27 -13.91
C GLY A 107 -3.18 -19.72 -12.45
N LEU A 108 -2.29 -20.66 -12.10
CA LEU A 108 -2.06 -21.01 -10.70
C LEU A 108 -1.25 -19.91 -10.03
N VAL A 109 -1.69 -19.46 -8.86
CA VAL A 109 -1.01 -18.40 -8.09
C VAL A 109 0.48 -18.70 -7.88
N ASP A 110 0.83 -19.97 -7.64
CA ASP A 110 2.22 -20.37 -7.39
C ASP A 110 3.13 -20.27 -8.64
N TRP A 111 2.57 -20.31 -9.86
CA TRP A 111 3.34 -20.13 -11.09
C TRP A 111 3.84 -18.70 -11.24
N ASP A 112 3.06 -17.74 -10.77
CA ASP A 112 3.33 -16.31 -10.93
C ASP A 112 4.06 -15.74 -9.71
N PHE A 113 3.77 -16.23 -8.51
CA PHE A 113 4.16 -15.55 -7.27
C PHE A 113 5.06 -16.35 -6.32
N GLU A 114 5.53 -17.54 -6.71
CA GLU A 114 6.53 -18.30 -5.94
C GLU A 114 6.15 -18.44 -4.45
N VAL A 115 4.89 -18.83 -4.20
CA VAL A 115 4.30 -18.80 -2.84
C VAL A 115 5.04 -19.74 -1.91
N ALA A 116 5.47 -20.90 -2.41
CA ALA A 116 6.28 -21.84 -1.65
C ALA A 116 7.67 -21.30 -1.25
N GLN A 117 8.19 -20.27 -1.92
CA GLN A 117 9.46 -19.63 -1.63
C GLN A 117 9.31 -18.37 -0.77
N GLY A 118 8.11 -18.09 -0.26
CA GLY A 118 7.81 -16.91 0.54
C GLY A 118 7.37 -15.69 -0.27
N GLY A 119 7.17 -15.84 -1.58
CA GLY A 119 6.52 -14.83 -2.39
C GLY A 119 5.01 -14.73 -2.11
N HIS A 120 4.40 -13.65 -2.57
CA HIS A 120 2.96 -13.47 -2.47
C HIS A 120 2.43 -12.66 -3.66
N ARG A 121 1.17 -12.91 -4.00
CA ARG A 121 0.44 -12.07 -4.94
C ARG A 121 0.25 -10.66 -4.37
N PRO A 122 0.18 -9.61 -5.19
CA PRO A 122 -0.26 -8.31 -4.69
C PRO A 122 -1.67 -8.42 -4.10
N VAL A 123 -1.87 -7.75 -2.97
CA VAL A 123 -3.14 -7.69 -2.27
C VAL A 123 -3.44 -6.27 -1.86
N THR A 124 -4.72 -6.00 -1.60
CA THR A 124 -5.15 -4.75 -0.95
C THR A 124 -5.47 -5.07 0.52
N LEU A 125 -4.73 -4.46 1.44
CA LEU A 125 -5.08 -4.40 2.85
C LEU A 125 -6.20 -3.37 3.01
N VAL A 126 -7.33 -3.80 3.55
CA VAL A 126 -8.49 -2.93 3.80
C VAL A 126 -8.67 -2.82 5.31
N PHE A 127 -8.58 -1.60 5.83
CA PHE A 127 -8.84 -1.34 7.25
C PHE A 127 -10.34 -1.23 7.47
N ALA A 128 -10.95 -2.33 7.89
CA ALA A 128 -12.36 -2.46 8.18
C ALA A 128 -12.58 -2.59 9.70
N GLU A 129 -13.71 -2.08 10.20
CA GLU A 129 -14.08 -2.23 11.62
C GLU A 129 -14.46 -3.67 11.96
N GLU A 130 -14.99 -4.41 10.98
CA GLU A 130 -15.42 -5.79 11.12
C GLU A 130 -15.00 -6.63 9.91
N ARG A 131 -14.73 -7.93 10.14
CA ARG A 131 -14.40 -8.90 9.09
C ARG A 131 -15.67 -9.43 8.40
N THR A 132 -16.40 -8.52 7.76
CA THR A 132 -17.63 -8.78 7.00
C THR A 132 -17.53 -8.20 5.59
N ALA A 133 -18.40 -8.63 4.67
CA ALA A 133 -18.43 -8.06 3.33
C ALA A 133 -18.76 -6.55 3.38
N GLU A 134 -19.68 -6.18 4.27
CA GLU A 134 -20.09 -4.81 4.54
C GLU A 134 -18.94 -3.97 5.11
N GLY A 135 -18.18 -4.51 6.06
CA GLY A 135 -17.00 -3.84 6.63
C GLY A 135 -15.91 -3.59 5.60
N ILE A 136 -15.62 -4.56 4.73
CA ILE A 136 -14.66 -4.40 3.63
C ILE A 136 -15.16 -3.35 2.62
N HIS A 137 -16.45 -3.42 2.26
CA HIS A 137 -17.05 -2.49 1.32
C HIS A 137 -17.02 -1.05 1.83
N GLU A 138 -17.33 -0.84 3.11
CA GLU A 138 -17.23 0.45 3.77
C GLU A 138 -15.76 0.92 3.80
N GLY A 139 -14.80 0.07 4.18
CA GLY A 139 -13.38 0.42 4.20
C GLY A 139 -12.84 0.85 2.83
N LEU A 140 -13.24 0.16 1.76
CA LEU A 140 -12.93 0.53 0.38
C LEU A 140 -13.55 1.89 0.00
N ARG A 141 -14.82 2.11 0.31
CA ARG A 141 -15.51 3.40 0.07
C ARG A 141 -14.93 4.55 0.90
N ALA A 142 -14.38 4.24 2.06
CA ALA A 142 -13.67 5.19 2.91
C ALA A 142 -12.23 5.44 2.43
N ARG A 143 -11.72 4.63 1.48
CA ARG A 143 -10.34 4.66 0.94
C ARG A 143 -9.28 4.34 1.99
N ARG A 144 -9.66 3.55 3.00
CA ARG A 144 -8.75 3.06 4.05
C ARG A 144 -8.04 1.82 3.54
N THR A 145 -7.16 2.01 2.56
CA THR A 145 -6.52 0.92 1.82
C THR A 145 -5.03 1.11 1.65
N ILE A 146 -4.31 -0.01 1.63
CA ILE A 146 -2.90 -0.12 1.25
C ILE A 146 -2.74 -1.25 0.25
N ALA A 147 -2.13 -0.98 -0.89
CA ALA A 147 -1.67 -2.04 -1.79
C ALA A 147 -0.34 -2.60 -1.26
N TRP A 148 -0.28 -3.91 -1.04
CA TRP A 148 0.96 -4.61 -0.67
C TRP A 148 1.43 -5.44 -1.84
N HIS A 149 2.61 -5.08 -2.37
CA HIS A 149 3.19 -5.69 -3.57
C HIS A 149 4.67 -5.95 -3.38
N ARG A 150 5.10 -7.22 -3.48
CA ARG A 150 6.46 -7.63 -3.11
C ARG A 150 6.77 -7.08 -1.70
N ASN A 151 7.91 -6.44 -1.50
CA ASN A 151 8.21 -5.81 -0.22
C ASN A 151 7.71 -4.35 -0.10
N THR A 152 6.81 -3.88 -0.95
CA THR A 152 6.38 -2.47 -0.96
C THR A 152 4.95 -2.30 -0.45
N LEU A 153 4.77 -1.41 0.53
CA LEU A 153 3.48 -0.95 1.04
C LEU A 153 3.13 0.40 0.41
N ILE A 154 2.02 0.49 -0.31
CA ILE A 154 1.66 1.67 -1.11
C ILE A 154 0.27 2.15 -0.67
N GLY A 155 0.17 3.36 -0.15
CA GLY A 155 -1.09 3.87 0.38
C GLY A 155 -1.02 5.34 0.77
N ARG A 156 -2.11 5.88 1.33
CA ARG A 156 -2.06 7.23 1.90
C ARG A 156 -1.26 7.20 3.19
N GLU A 157 -0.55 8.29 3.48
CA GLU A 157 0.19 8.44 4.72
C GLU A 157 -0.68 8.21 5.96
N SER A 158 -1.95 8.65 5.93
CA SER A 158 -2.94 8.43 6.99
C SER A 158 -3.19 6.96 7.34
N GLU A 159 -3.00 6.05 6.38
CA GLU A 159 -3.19 4.61 6.56
C GLU A 159 -1.87 3.88 6.79
N ILE A 160 -0.80 4.32 6.12
CA ILE A 160 0.54 3.74 6.22
C ILE A 160 1.15 3.99 7.60
N LEU A 161 1.10 5.21 8.14
CA LEU A 161 1.74 5.52 9.42
C LEU A 161 1.17 4.69 10.59
N PRO A 162 -0.16 4.54 10.76
CA PRO A 162 -0.70 3.64 11.78
C PRO A 162 -0.25 2.19 11.60
N LEU A 163 -0.19 1.68 10.36
CA LEU A 163 0.30 0.33 10.08
C LEU A 163 1.76 0.16 10.51
N LEU A 164 2.63 1.11 10.14
CA LEU A 164 4.06 1.06 10.49
C LEU A 164 4.28 1.10 12.00
N ASN A 165 3.60 2.02 12.71
CA ASN A 165 3.70 2.15 14.17
C ASN A 165 3.14 0.92 14.91
N ALA A 166 2.17 0.22 14.33
CA ALA A 166 1.68 -1.05 14.86
C ALA A 166 2.61 -2.24 14.54
N SER A 167 3.43 -2.14 13.49
CA SER A 167 4.28 -3.22 13.02
C SER A 167 5.66 -3.23 13.65
N ILE A 168 6.23 -2.06 13.97
CA ILE A 168 7.59 -1.92 14.50
C ILE A 168 7.53 -1.31 15.90
N THR A 169 8.08 -2.02 16.90
CA THR A 169 8.13 -1.54 18.27
C THR A 169 9.54 -1.64 18.84
N VAL A 170 9.83 -0.83 19.85
CA VAL A 170 11.07 -0.92 20.62
C VAL A 170 10.91 -2.03 21.67
N ALA A 171 11.78 -3.04 21.62
CA ALA A 171 11.77 -4.17 22.55
C ALA A 171 12.65 -3.92 23.79
N GLY A 172 13.67 -3.06 23.66
CA GLY A 172 14.56 -2.70 24.76
C GLY A 172 15.70 -1.81 24.28
N ALA A 173 16.38 -1.16 25.22
CA ALA A 173 17.59 -0.40 24.94
C ALA A 173 18.51 -0.31 26.16
N GLU A 174 19.80 -0.53 25.94
CA GLU A 174 20.81 -0.47 26.99
C GLU A 174 22.13 0.11 26.49
N PHE A 175 22.89 0.74 27.38
CA PHE A 175 24.22 1.20 27.04
C PHE A 175 25.23 0.06 27.05
N ARG A 176 26.08 0.00 26.03
CA ARG A 176 27.22 -0.92 26.06
C ARG A 176 28.18 -0.51 27.17
N GLY A 177 28.44 -1.43 28.09
CA GLY A 177 29.11 -1.20 29.39
C GLY A 177 30.19 -0.12 29.40
N GLY A 178 29.89 1.00 30.08
CA GLY A 178 30.81 2.12 30.28
C GLY A 178 31.05 3.00 29.06
N THR A 179 30.28 2.85 27.98
CA THR A 179 30.37 3.65 26.76
C THR A 179 29.11 4.51 26.55
N SER A 180 29.18 5.47 25.63
CA SER A 180 28.04 6.24 25.13
C SER A 180 27.47 5.64 23.83
N VAL A 181 27.53 4.31 23.70
CA VAL A 181 26.94 3.57 22.59
C VAL A 181 25.67 2.91 23.11
N LEU A 182 24.52 3.34 22.58
CA LEU A 182 23.21 2.81 22.92
C LEU A 182 22.90 1.63 21.99
N GLU A 183 22.73 0.44 22.56
CA GLU A 183 22.17 -0.71 21.87
C GLU A 183 20.64 -0.61 21.91
N VAL A 184 19.97 -0.71 20.77
CA VAL A 184 18.52 -0.63 20.62
C VAL A 184 18.01 -1.89 19.93
N GLN A 185 16.93 -2.46 20.46
CA GLN A 185 16.28 -3.64 19.90
C GLN A 185 14.93 -3.24 19.32
N LEU A 186 14.74 -3.46 18.02
CA LEU A 186 13.45 -3.29 17.34
C LEU A 186 12.82 -4.64 17.04
N GLU A 187 11.55 -4.79 17.38
CA GLU A 187 10.75 -5.96 17.03
C GLU A 187 9.78 -5.63 15.89
N ASN A 188 9.71 -6.52 14.91
CA ASN A 188 8.74 -6.46 13.83
C ASN A 188 7.67 -7.54 14.03
N HIS A 189 6.44 -7.12 14.27
CA HIS A 189 5.27 -7.97 14.53
C HIS A 189 4.49 -8.36 13.26
N SER A 190 5.01 -8.00 12.09
CA SER A 190 4.33 -8.15 10.81
C SER A 190 5.03 -9.15 9.88
N ASP A 191 4.33 -9.53 8.81
CA ASP A 191 4.88 -10.33 7.71
C ASP A 191 5.74 -9.50 6.73
N ALA A 192 5.69 -8.17 6.80
CA ALA A 192 6.46 -7.30 5.92
C ALA A 192 7.87 -7.10 6.46
N ARG A 193 8.89 -7.17 5.60
CA ARG A 193 10.27 -6.79 5.96
C ARG A 193 10.37 -5.27 5.85
N PHE A 194 10.93 -4.58 6.84
CA PHE A 194 11.13 -3.13 6.76
C PHE A 194 12.56 -2.77 6.41
N ILE A 195 12.73 -1.79 5.52
CA ILE A 195 14.02 -1.19 5.17
C ILE A 195 14.00 0.23 5.73
N LEU A 196 14.76 0.46 6.80
CA LEU A 196 14.74 1.70 7.55
C LEU A 196 16.03 2.48 7.30
N ARG A 197 15.91 3.72 6.80
CA ARG A 197 17.02 4.67 6.76
C ARG A 197 16.96 5.55 7.99
N ASN A 198 18.03 5.59 8.76
CA ASN A 198 18.16 6.46 9.92
C ASN A 198 18.23 7.93 9.49
N THR A 199 17.28 8.73 9.97
CA THR A 199 17.21 10.19 9.75
C THR A 199 17.40 10.98 11.04
N SER A 200 17.68 10.30 12.16
CA SER A 200 18.00 10.94 13.45
C SER A 200 19.36 11.63 13.44
N GLU A 201 19.65 12.40 14.50
CA GLU A 201 20.94 13.08 14.66
C GLU A 201 22.10 12.12 14.99
N TRP A 202 21.78 10.93 15.49
CA TRP A 202 22.78 9.93 15.89
C TRP A 202 23.13 9.01 14.72
N ARG A 203 24.40 8.64 14.64
CA ARG A 203 24.90 7.69 13.63
C ARG A 203 24.98 6.29 14.20
N PHE A 204 24.78 5.30 13.34
CA PHE A 204 25.01 3.92 13.72
C PHE A 204 26.48 3.64 14.08
N HIS A 205 26.68 2.67 14.98
CA HIS A 205 27.99 2.26 15.41
C HIS A 205 28.68 1.42 14.34
N ASP A 206 28.05 0.31 13.96
CA ASP A 206 28.59 -0.76 13.11
C ASP A 206 28.05 -0.77 11.67
N ASP A 207 26.90 -0.12 11.43
CA ASP A 207 26.22 -0.13 10.14
C ASP A 207 26.33 1.18 9.36
N ILE A 208 26.00 1.13 8.07
CA ILE A 208 25.64 2.32 7.29
C ILE A 208 24.29 2.86 7.77
N ASP A 209 23.83 3.98 7.25
CA ASP A 209 22.56 4.66 7.58
C ASP A 209 21.28 3.84 7.31
N ILE A 210 21.37 2.57 6.93
CA ILE A 210 20.24 1.70 6.59
C ILE A 210 20.33 0.39 7.37
N ILE A 211 19.20 -0.05 7.93
CA ILE A 211 19.02 -1.36 8.55
C ILE A 211 17.79 -2.07 7.96
N GLU A 212 17.78 -3.40 8.05
CA GLU A 212 16.61 -4.22 7.73
C GLU A 212 16.03 -4.88 8.98
N VAL A 213 14.70 -4.81 9.11
CA VAL A 213 13.97 -5.51 10.19
C VAL A 213 13.14 -6.63 9.57
N SER A 214 13.59 -7.86 9.78
CA SER A 214 12.94 -9.05 9.18
C SER A 214 11.59 -9.34 9.84
N PRO A 215 10.64 -9.98 9.13
CA PRO A 215 9.34 -10.34 9.69
C PRO A 215 9.46 -11.20 10.94
N HIS A 216 8.67 -10.92 11.98
CA HIS A 216 8.62 -11.69 13.24
C HIS A 216 9.99 -11.88 13.91
N THR A 217 10.85 -10.85 13.85
CA THR A 217 12.18 -10.88 14.45
C THR A 217 12.49 -9.62 15.24
N THR A 218 13.45 -9.74 16.15
CA THR A 218 14.12 -8.62 16.79
C THR A 218 15.42 -8.32 16.06
N THR A 219 15.60 -7.08 15.60
CA THR A 219 16.85 -6.55 15.05
C THR A 219 17.48 -5.63 16.08
N THR A 220 18.74 -5.91 16.42
CA THR A 220 19.56 -5.06 17.28
C THR A 220 20.44 -4.14 16.42
N PHE A 221 20.49 -2.86 16.76
CA PHE A 221 21.46 -1.92 16.19
C PHE A 221 22.04 -1.02 17.29
N GLU A 222 23.15 -0.37 16.98
CA GLU A 222 23.89 0.45 17.94
C GLU A 222 23.97 1.90 17.47
N LEU A 223 23.72 2.88 18.35
CA LEU A 223 23.82 4.31 18.08
C LEU A 223 24.94 4.96 18.90
N LYS A 224 25.69 5.86 18.27
CA LYS A 224 26.68 6.72 18.93
C LYS A 224 25.97 7.96 19.47
N THR A 225 25.49 7.91 20.71
CA THR A 225 24.62 8.96 21.28
C THR A 225 25.39 10.11 21.94
N LEU A 226 26.69 9.93 22.22
CA LEU A 226 27.60 10.87 22.92
C LEU A 226 27.20 11.18 24.37
N GLU A 227 25.94 11.55 24.62
CA GLU A 227 25.38 11.90 25.92
C GLU A 227 24.18 11.00 26.28
N GLN A 228 23.88 10.93 27.59
CA GLN A 228 22.69 10.26 28.11
C GLN A 228 21.49 11.21 28.01
N GLU A 229 20.64 11.00 27.01
CA GLU A 229 19.39 11.72 26.80
C GLU A 229 18.24 10.70 26.76
N ASP A 230 17.46 10.58 27.83
CA ASP A 230 16.30 9.69 27.91
C ASP A 230 15.00 10.53 27.99
N PRO A 231 14.03 10.38 27.06
CA PRO A 231 14.00 9.41 25.97
C PRO A 231 14.75 9.86 24.70
N TYR A 232 15.27 8.88 23.97
CA TYR A 232 15.80 9.04 22.62
C TYR A 232 14.65 9.01 21.60
N LEU A 233 14.62 9.99 20.70
CA LEU A 233 13.67 10.04 19.58
C LEU A 233 14.37 9.63 18.29
N ILE A 234 14.29 8.35 17.94
CA ILE A 234 14.98 7.81 16.78
C ILE A 234 14.03 7.82 15.57
N SER A 235 14.35 8.66 14.59
CA SER A 235 13.59 8.76 13.34
C SER A 235 14.14 7.88 12.22
N PHE A 236 13.22 7.28 11.47
CA PHE A 236 13.51 6.45 10.31
C PHE A 236 12.62 6.80 9.12
N GLU A 237 13.21 7.00 7.96
CA GLU A 237 12.51 6.93 6.68
C GLU A 237 12.31 5.46 6.29
N VAL A 238 11.07 5.04 6.02
CA VAL A 238 10.73 3.65 5.67
C VAL A 238 10.75 3.47 4.15
N LEU A 239 11.88 3.02 3.62
CA LEU A 239 12.18 3.03 2.17
C LEU A 239 11.29 2.11 1.34
N ASN A 240 10.67 1.11 1.96
CA ASN A 240 9.77 0.18 1.31
C ASN A 240 8.28 0.48 1.60
N ALA A 241 7.97 1.67 2.10
CA ALA A 241 6.63 2.24 2.12
C ALA A 241 6.57 3.47 1.20
N VAL A 242 5.49 3.63 0.46
CA VAL A 242 5.32 4.69 -0.55
C VAL A 242 4.00 5.42 -0.29
N THR A 243 4.07 6.72 -0.02
CA THR A 243 2.89 7.57 0.26
C THR A 243 2.51 8.49 -0.90
N ALA A 244 3.47 8.75 -1.79
CA ALA A 244 3.34 9.40 -3.08
C ALA A 244 4.55 8.99 -3.95
N PRO A 245 4.56 9.22 -5.27
CA PRO A 245 5.73 8.91 -6.09
C PRO A 245 7.01 9.51 -5.52
N ASN A 246 8.04 8.67 -5.43
CA ASN A 246 9.35 9.00 -4.83
C ASN A 246 9.28 9.56 -3.39
N THR A 247 8.22 9.26 -2.63
CA THR A 247 8.02 9.76 -1.28
C THR A 247 7.80 8.60 -0.31
N HIS A 248 8.63 8.57 0.73
CA HIS A 248 8.61 7.55 1.78
C HIS A 248 8.21 8.19 3.12
N PRO A 249 7.39 7.52 3.95
CA PRO A 249 6.99 8.04 5.24
C PRO A 249 8.16 7.97 6.25
N GLU A 250 8.16 8.89 7.21
CA GLU A 250 9.03 8.85 8.38
C GLU A 250 8.25 8.36 9.61
N ILE A 251 8.88 7.50 10.41
CA ILE A 251 8.41 7.13 11.75
C ILE A 251 9.42 7.58 12.79
N THR A 252 8.94 7.95 13.98
CA THR A 252 9.81 8.28 15.12
C THR A 252 9.49 7.34 16.27
N LEU A 253 10.50 6.61 16.73
CA LEU A 253 10.40 5.68 17.84
C LEU A 253 10.93 6.35 19.10
N THR A 254 10.15 6.28 20.17
CA THR A 254 10.58 6.70 21.50
C THR A 254 11.29 5.54 22.18
N VAL A 255 12.57 5.71 22.49
CA VAL A 255 13.41 4.72 23.15
C VAL A 255 13.82 5.24 24.51
N SER A 256 13.50 4.49 25.56
CA SER A 256 14.00 4.72 26.90
C SER A 256 14.94 3.60 27.30
N THR A 257 15.95 3.91 28.09
CA THR A 257 16.88 2.89 28.57
C THR A 257 16.25 2.08 29.70
N ASP A 258 16.47 0.77 29.67
CA ASP A 258 16.13 -0.08 30.81
C ASP A 258 17.07 0.25 31.99
N ASP A 259 16.50 0.57 33.16
CA ASP A 259 17.21 0.95 34.41
C ASP A 259 18.25 -0.10 34.88
#